data_AF-A0A6N4QTX3-F1
#
_entry.id   AF-A0A6N4QTX3-F1
#
_cell.length_a   1.000
_cell.length_b   1.000
_cell.length_c   1.000
_cell.angle_alpha   90.00
_cell.angle_beta   90.00
_cell.angle_gamma   90.00
#
_symmetry.space_group_name_H-M   'P 1'
#
loop_
_entity.id
_entity.type
_entity.pdbx_description
1 polymer ?
#
loop_
_entity_poly.entity_id
_entity_poly.type
_entity_poly.pdbx_seq_one_letter_code
_entity_poly.pdbx_strand_id
1 'polypeptide(L)'
;MFIISLIGFFILPSYASGGFSGGGVAQIPKGKDREKYHLGKSVYNKEIEIAAAADPAKIQPQKIRLEYLQGSLPNSEKQRVNLEDFAGKLTNEQLDALEYFVSVRYNVKLEEKKE
;
A
#
# COMPACT_ATOMS: atom_id res chain seq x y z
N MET A 1 -6.28 -56.16 25.39
CA MET A 1 -5.05 -55.36 25.55
C MET A 1 -4.65 -54.86 24.16
N PHE A 2 -5.00 -53.62 23.82
CA PHE A 2 -4.46 -52.91 22.65
C PHE A 2 -4.34 -51.43 23.05
N ILE A 3 -3.10 -50.99 23.11
CA ILE A 3 -2.67 -49.62 23.37
C ILE A 3 -2.58 -48.93 22.01
N ILE A 4 -3.29 -47.83 21.81
CA ILE A 4 -3.00 -46.89 20.71
C ILE A 4 -2.93 -45.51 21.33
N SER A 5 -1.70 -45.12 21.65
CA SER A 5 -1.28 -43.75 21.88
C SER A 5 -1.26 -43.05 20.54
N LEU A 6 -2.09 -42.02 20.34
CA LEU A 6 -1.94 -41.13 19.19
C LEU A 6 -1.77 -39.68 19.68
N ILE A 7 -0.51 -39.28 19.59
CA ILE A 7 0.09 -38.00 19.90
C ILE A 7 -0.67 -36.86 19.22
N GLY A 8 -1.22 -35.95 20.03
CA GLY A 8 -1.81 -34.69 19.57
C GLY A 8 -0.72 -33.75 19.06
N PHE A 9 -0.65 -33.61 17.74
CA PHE A 9 0.28 -32.73 17.04
C PHE A 9 -0.14 -31.26 17.26
N PHE A 10 0.60 -30.55 18.12
CA PHE A 10 0.49 -29.10 18.28
C PHE A 10 0.92 -28.41 16.98
N ILE A 11 -0.02 -27.74 16.30
CA ILE A 11 0.28 -26.90 15.13
C ILE A 11 0.45 -25.46 15.63
N LEU A 12 1.69 -25.00 15.72
CA LEU A 12 2.01 -23.58 15.89
C LEU A 12 1.96 -22.89 14.50
N PRO A 13 1.40 -21.68 14.36
CA PRO A 13 1.56 -20.91 13.12
C PRO A 13 2.99 -20.41 13.01
N SER A 14 3.77 -20.98 12.09
CA SER A 14 5.04 -20.41 11.66
C SER A 14 4.75 -19.16 10.82
N TYR A 15 5.09 -17.99 11.35
CA TYR A 15 5.19 -16.77 10.57
C TYR A 15 6.39 -16.92 9.62
N ALA A 16 6.14 -17.43 8.42
CA ALA A 16 7.11 -17.43 7.34
C ALA A 16 7.32 -15.98 6.89
N SER A 17 8.39 -15.34 7.34
CA SER A 17 8.84 -14.07 6.78
C SER A 17 9.35 -14.33 5.35
N GLY A 18 8.48 -14.20 4.37
CA GLY A 18 8.80 -14.35 2.96
C GLY A 18 9.83 -13.30 2.53
N GLY A 19 11.09 -13.73 2.39
CA GLY A 19 12.12 -12.98 1.70
C GLY A 19 11.88 -13.04 0.19
N PHE A 20 11.42 -11.94 -0.39
CA PHE A 20 11.38 -11.78 -1.84
C PHE A 20 12.75 -11.32 -2.35
N SER A 21 13.44 -12.20 -3.06
CA SER A 21 14.53 -11.90 -3.99
C SER A 21 14.01 -12.10 -5.40
N GLY A 22 14.09 -11.09 -6.26
CA GLY A 22 13.65 -11.25 -7.65
C GLY A 22 13.58 -9.96 -8.45
N GLY A 23 14.67 -9.67 -9.18
CA GLY A 23 14.65 -9.13 -10.54
C GLY A 23 14.06 -7.74 -10.78
N GLY A 24 14.92 -6.75 -11.05
CA GLY A 24 14.58 -5.58 -11.87
C GLY A 24 13.54 -4.62 -11.29
N VAL A 25 13.38 -4.59 -9.97
CA VAL A 25 12.48 -3.64 -9.30
C VAL A 25 13.18 -2.29 -9.13
N ALA A 26 12.47 -1.19 -9.40
CA ALA A 26 12.87 0.16 -9.00
C ALA A 26 13.50 0.11 -7.60
N GLN A 27 14.66 0.76 -7.40
CA GLN A 27 15.43 0.69 -6.16
C GLN A 27 14.51 0.90 -4.95
N ILE A 28 14.14 -0.20 -4.28
CA ILE A 28 13.24 -0.12 -3.13
C ILE A 28 14.02 0.62 -2.05
N PRO A 29 13.49 1.74 -1.53
CA PRO A 29 14.17 2.55 -0.55
C PRO A 29 14.50 1.73 0.71
N LYS A 30 15.67 2.01 1.31
CA LYS A 30 16.18 1.30 2.49
C LYS A 30 15.85 2.10 3.76
N GLY A 31 15.67 1.43 4.90
CA GLY A 31 15.42 2.08 6.19
C GLY A 31 13.97 2.56 6.35
N LYS A 32 13.76 3.73 6.97
CA LYS A 32 12.43 4.30 7.29
C LYS A 32 11.56 4.52 6.04
N ASP A 33 12.20 4.86 4.92
CA ASP A 33 11.54 5.02 3.63
C ASP A 33 10.96 3.70 3.08
N ARG A 34 11.51 2.56 3.52
CA ARG A 34 10.98 1.22 3.20
C ARG A 34 9.58 1.05 3.79
N GLU A 35 9.37 1.49 5.02
CA GLU A 35 8.07 1.36 5.71
C GLU A 35 7.01 2.22 5.02
N LYS A 36 7.35 3.47 4.68
CA LYS A 36 6.49 4.36 3.88
C LYS A 36 6.16 3.75 2.51
N TYR A 37 7.15 3.16 1.83
CA TYR A 37 6.95 2.48 0.55
C TYR A 37 6.01 1.28 0.65
N HIS A 38 6.17 0.41 1.66
CA HIS A 38 5.29 -0.75 1.86
C HIS A 38 3.88 -0.33 2.24
N LEU A 39 3.73 0.67 3.12
CA LEU A 39 2.42 1.22 3.47
C LEU A 39 1.70 1.73 2.22
N GLY A 40 2.39 2.52 1.39
CA GLY A 40 1.84 3.05 0.15
C GLY A 40 1.44 1.96 -0.85
N LYS A 41 2.28 0.91 -0.97
CA LYS A 41 1.96 -0.27 -1.78
C LYS A 41 0.71 -0.98 -1.25
N SER A 42 0.59 -1.15 0.06
CA SER A 42 -0.59 -1.80 0.67
C SER A 42 -1.86 -0.97 0.48
N VAL A 43 -1.78 0.36 0.60
CA VAL A 43 -2.91 1.26 0.30
C VAL A 43 -3.30 1.13 -1.18
N TYR A 44 -2.33 1.19 -2.09
CA TYR A 44 -2.55 1.07 -3.53
C TYR A 44 -3.23 -0.24 -3.92
N ASN A 45 -2.79 -1.35 -3.32
CA ASN A 45 -3.36 -2.68 -3.58
C ASN A 45 -4.62 -3.00 -2.76
N LYS A 46 -5.07 -2.09 -1.87
CA LYS A 46 -6.16 -2.34 -0.91
C LYS A 46 -5.87 -3.53 0.04
N GLU A 47 -4.59 -3.75 0.35
CA GLU A 47 -4.09 -4.79 1.27
C GLU A 47 -4.08 -4.34 2.74
N ILE A 48 -4.52 -3.11 3.02
CA ILE A 48 -4.66 -2.56 4.38
C ILE A 48 -6.10 -2.13 4.62
N GLU A 49 -6.48 -2.09 5.90
CA GLU A 49 -7.76 -1.56 6.34
C GLU A 49 -7.84 -0.06 6.02
N ILE A 50 -8.74 0.28 5.10
CA ILE A 50 -9.10 1.64 4.73
C ILE A 50 -10.48 1.90 5.35
N ALA A 51 -10.67 3.10 5.90
CA ALA A 51 -11.93 3.44 6.54
C ALA A 51 -13.11 3.21 5.58
N ALA A 52 -14.13 2.48 6.05
CA ALA A 52 -15.32 2.21 5.24
C ALA A 52 -16.13 3.49 4.97
N ALA A 53 -16.13 4.42 5.94
CA ALA A 53 -16.78 5.72 5.84
C ALA A 53 -15.77 6.81 5.45
N ALA A 54 -16.12 7.61 4.45
CA ALA A 54 -15.34 8.78 4.06
C ALA A 54 -15.64 9.96 4.98
N ASP A 55 -14.59 10.61 5.46
CA ASP A 55 -14.66 11.86 6.21
C ASP A 55 -14.88 13.04 5.25
N PRO A 56 -16.05 13.71 5.27
CA PRO A 56 -16.40 14.75 4.32
C PRO A 56 -15.43 15.95 4.34
N ALA A 57 -14.79 16.23 5.49
CA ALA A 57 -13.80 17.30 5.60
C ALA A 57 -12.51 16.98 4.81
N LYS A 58 -12.22 15.69 4.59
CA LYS A 58 -11.02 15.21 3.89
C LYS A 58 -11.26 14.86 2.43
N ILE A 59 -12.52 14.70 1.99
CA ILE A 59 -12.83 14.30 0.60
C ILE A 59 -12.18 15.24 -0.41
N GLN A 60 -12.46 16.54 -0.35
CA GLN A 60 -11.94 17.50 -1.32
C GLN A 60 -10.40 17.60 -1.34
N PRO A 61 -9.70 17.79 -0.20
CA PRO A 61 -8.24 17.88 -0.23
C PRO A 61 -7.57 16.58 -0.67
N GLN A 62 -8.13 15.41 -0.33
CA GLN A 62 -7.59 14.13 -0.78
C GLN A 62 -7.89 13.90 -2.27
N LYS A 63 -9.09 14.23 -2.73
CA LYS A 63 -9.51 14.03 -4.12
C LYS A 63 -8.57 14.74 -5.09
N ILE A 64 -8.22 16.00 -4.83
CA ILE A 64 -7.30 16.78 -5.68
C ILE A 64 -5.95 16.05 -5.85
N ARG A 65 -5.41 15.51 -4.75
CA ARG A 65 -4.14 14.78 -4.75
C ARG A 65 -4.26 13.44 -5.46
N LEU A 66 -5.33 12.70 -5.17
CA LEU A 66 -5.61 11.39 -5.78
C LEU A 66 -5.87 11.50 -7.28
N GLU A 67 -6.52 12.57 -7.75
CA GLU A 67 -6.73 12.87 -9.17
C GLU A 67 -5.40 13.13 -9.88
N TYR A 68 -4.51 13.93 -9.28
CA TYR A 68 -3.17 14.16 -9.81
C TYR A 68 -2.33 12.88 -9.88
N LEU A 69 -2.40 12.04 -8.83
CA LEU A 69 -1.77 10.72 -8.83
C LEU A 69 -2.34 9.82 -9.91
N GLN A 70 -3.67 9.75 -10.05
CA GLN A 70 -4.37 8.97 -11.07
C GLN A 70 -3.93 9.42 -12.47
N GLY A 71 -3.80 10.73 -12.70
CA GLY A 71 -3.29 11.31 -13.94
C GLY A 71 -1.83 10.95 -14.25
N SER A 72 -1.03 10.70 -13.21
CA SER A 72 0.39 10.38 -13.32
C SER A 72 0.70 8.89 -13.51
N LEU A 73 -0.26 8.01 -13.22
CA LEU A 73 -0.08 6.58 -13.44
C LEU A 73 0.07 6.25 -14.94
N PRO A 74 0.72 5.13 -15.30
CA PRO A 74 0.66 4.62 -16.67
C PRO A 74 -0.76 4.16 -17.03
N ASN A 75 -1.13 4.24 -18.32
CA ASN A 75 -2.51 3.96 -18.79
C ASN A 75 -3.06 2.59 -18.33
N SER A 76 -2.21 1.56 -18.29
CA SER A 76 -2.61 0.22 -17.80
C SER A 76 -3.07 0.23 -16.35
N GLU A 77 -2.41 1.02 -15.50
CA GLU A 77 -2.76 1.12 -14.08
C GLU A 77 -3.94 2.06 -13.87
N LYS A 78 -4.06 3.14 -14.65
CA LYS A 78 -5.26 4.03 -14.63
C LYS A 78 -6.57 3.28 -14.85
N GLN A 79 -6.53 2.22 -15.66
CA GLN A 79 -7.71 1.38 -15.94
C GLN A 79 -7.95 0.34 -14.84
N ARG A 80 -6.90 -0.07 -14.11
CA ARG A 80 -6.97 -1.12 -13.10
C ARG A 80 -7.37 -0.58 -11.72
N VAL A 81 -6.86 0.59 -11.35
CA VAL A 81 -7.12 1.21 -10.04
C VAL A 81 -7.83 2.55 -10.22
N ASN A 82 -8.71 2.86 -9.28
CA ASN A 82 -9.32 4.17 -9.16
C ASN A 82 -8.89 4.77 -7.82
N LEU A 83 -7.90 5.65 -7.85
CA LEU A 83 -7.39 6.27 -6.63
C LEU A 83 -8.39 7.22 -5.99
N GLU A 84 -9.29 7.84 -6.77
CA GLU A 84 -10.30 8.77 -6.27
C GLU A 84 -11.30 8.10 -5.31
N ASP A 85 -11.50 6.79 -5.40
CA ASP A 85 -12.35 6.01 -4.49
C ASP A 85 -11.87 6.03 -3.03
N PHE A 86 -10.61 6.39 -2.82
CA PHE A 86 -10.01 6.53 -1.50
C PHE A 86 -10.23 7.91 -0.88
N ALA A 87 -10.81 8.86 -1.61
CA ALA A 87 -11.01 10.22 -1.12
C ALA A 87 -11.88 10.24 0.15
N GLY A 88 -11.34 10.87 1.19
CA GLY A 88 -11.95 10.96 2.52
C GLY A 88 -11.74 9.71 3.39
N LYS A 89 -11.18 8.62 2.86
CA LYS A 89 -11.00 7.35 3.58
C LYS A 89 -9.57 7.12 4.05
N LEU A 90 -8.61 7.85 3.50
CA LEU A 90 -7.20 7.71 3.85
C LEU A 90 -6.86 8.56 5.07
N THR A 91 -5.96 8.06 5.91
CA THR A 91 -5.23 8.93 6.85
C THR A 91 -4.20 9.77 6.08
N ASN A 92 -3.71 10.85 6.68
CA ASN A 92 -2.65 11.66 6.06
C ASN A 92 -1.41 10.80 5.76
N GLU A 93 -1.04 9.92 6.71
CA GLU A 93 0.09 9.01 6.53
C GLU A 93 -0.11 8.02 5.37
N GLN A 94 -1.33 7.48 5.20
CA GLN A 94 -1.66 6.60 4.08
C GLN A 94 -1.61 7.33 2.73
N LEU A 95 -2.08 8.58 2.69
CA LEU A 95 -2.02 9.41 1.49
C LEU A 95 -0.58 9.75 1.11
N ASP A 96 0.22 10.22 2.07
CA ASP A 96 1.65 10.49 1.89
C ASP A 96 2.43 9.23 1.46
N ALA A 97 2.10 8.08 2.04
CA ALA A 97 2.71 6.82 1.67
C ALA A 97 2.33 6.39 0.24
N LEU A 98 1.06 6.56 -0.14
CA LEU A 98 0.57 6.29 -1.49
C LEU A 98 1.27 7.18 -2.53
N GLU A 99 1.39 8.49 -2.25
CA GLU A 99 2.12 9.44 -3.10
C GLU A 99 3.58 8.99 -3.29
N TYR A 100 4.25 8.62 -2.19
CA TYR A 100 5.63 8.14 -2.22
C TYR A 100 5.78 6.82 -2.99
N PHE A 101 4.85 5.87 -2.81
CA PHE A 101 4.87 4.63 -3.57
C PHE A 101 4.73 4.88 -5.07
N VAL A 102 3.78 5.72 -5.48
CA VAL A 102 3.54 6.04 -6.90
C VAL A 102 4.75 6.73 -7.53
N SER A 103 5.35 7.71 -6.85
CA SER A 103 6.53 8.41 -7.36
C SER A 103 7.71 7.47 -7.56
N VAL A 104 7.98 6.59 -6.59
CA VAL A 104 9.08 5.61 -6.67
C VAL A 104 8.79 4.51 -7.68
N ARG A 105 7.57 3.95 -7.69
CA ARG A 105 7.20 2.80 -8.52
C ARG A 105 7.13 3.15 -10.01
N TYR A 106 6.58 4.32 -10.33
CA TYR A 106 6.36 4.75 -11.71
C TYR A 106 7.32 5.86 -12.14
N ASN A 107 8.30 6.21 -11.30
CA ASN A 107 9.29 7.26 -11.54
C ASN A 107 8.64 8.61 -11.91
N VAL A 108 7.53 8.94 -11.25
CA VAL A 108 6.80 10.20 -11.45
C VAL A 108 7.42 11.24 -10.54
N LYS A 109 7.78 12.39 -11.12
CA LYS A 109 8.14 13.59 -10.36
C LYS A 109 6.87 14.26 -9.87
N LEU A 110 6.36 13.82 -8.73
CA LEU A 110 5.33 14.59 -8.02
C LEU A 110 6.04 15.85 -7.51
N GLU A 111 5.57 17.04 -7.90
CA GLU A 111 6.10 18.27 -7.34
C GLU A 111 5.80 18.25 -5.83
N GLU A 112 6.83 18.01 -5.02
CA GLU A 112 6.73 18.19 -3.57
C GLU A 112 6.34 19.64 -3.34
N LYS A 113 5.11 19.87 -2.86
CA LYS A 113 4.70 21.20 -2.44
C LYS A 113 5.63 21.60 -1.30
N LYS A 114 6.57 22.50 -1.60
CA LYS A 114 7.36 23.21 -0.59
C LYS A 114 6.39 23.78 0.44
N GLU A 115 6.62 23.41 1.70
CA GLU A 115 6.00 24.00 2.89
C GLU A 115 6.07 25.53 2.87
#